data_AF-A0A6B1ENY5-F1
#
_entry.id   AF-A0A6B1ENY5-F1
#
_cell.length_a   1.000
_cell.length_b   1.000
_cell.length_c   1.000
_cell.angle_alpha   90.00
_cell.angle_beta   90.00
_cell.angle_gamma   90.00
#
_symmetry.space_group_name_H-M   'P 1'
#
loop_
_entity.id
_entity.type
_entity.pdbx_description
1 polymer ?
#
loop_
_entity_poly.entity_id
_entity_poly.type
_entity_poly.pdbx_seq_one_letter_code
_entity_poly.pdbx_strand_id
1 'polypeptide(L)'
;MITGNSIQSLVDLFAERQVFLYHACQLIDFQSYLRLGGIPSQALLETRKLPFTPFETDTIDRENNVWNKVFVNLSDFGGFFARGAKNVPNPYGPVLFKIRPSALLQASDVAICLWSAGAKGFNREHEALNALEEVENLFSYPSNVGPPQSTYVKYREQLIKEFGRPKAQAPEISCTVPDDVLSIQHVNFVGVDPYIINNRKLLDWVNEIKQRESAQFLIRERSHFPDRSRNSFYNQIADRIGEKIPSLHTLAQDNTCSQSLREWAEQIFHLEWQFTRYATYLRDGTLKLMRTVSMPSKY
;
A
#
# COMPACT_ATOMS: atom_id res chain seq x y z
N MET A 1 -6.29 -20.18 -7.75
CA MET A 1 -4.94 -19.77 -8.17
C MET A 1 -4.87 -19.71 -9.69
N ILE A 2 -4.25 -18.67 -10.23
CA ILE A 2 -4.11 -18.43 -11.67
C ILE A 2 -2.66 -18.71 -12.08
N THR A 3 -2.45 -19.56 -13.09
CA THR A 3 -1.12 -20.02 -13.53
C THR A 3 -1.05 -20.10 -15.06
N GLY A 4 0.18 -20.16 -15.62
CA GLY A 4 0.40 -20.36 -17.05
C GLY A 4 -0.29 -19.32 -17.94
N ASN A 5 -0.92 -19.78 -19.03
CA ASN A 5 -1.59 -18.90 -20.00
C ASN A 5 -2.77 -18.11 -19.39
N SER A 6 -3.35 -18.57 -18.27
CA SER A 6 -4.43 -17.84 -17.59
C SER A 6 -3.94 -16.53 -16.96
N ILE A 7 -2.64 -16.37 -16.72
CA ILE A 7 -2.06 -15.09 -16.26
C ILE A 7 -2.16 -14.05 -17.38
N GLN A 8 -1.94 -14.42 -18.64
CA GLN A 8 -2.12 -13.50 -19.76
C GLN A 8 -3.56 -13.00 -19.83
N SER A 9 -4.54 -13.91 -19.74
CA SER A 9 -5.96 -13.55 -19.74
C SER A 9 -6.35 -12.65 -18.55
N LEU A 10 -5.74 -12.85 -17.39
CA LEU A 10 -5.91 -11.95 -16.22
C LEU A 10 -5.36 -10.55 -16.51
N VAL A 11 -4.18 -10.48 -17.11
CA VAL A 11 -3.54 -9.21 -17.49
C VAL A 11 -4.35 -8.48 -18.55
N ASP A 12 -4.88 -9.20 -19.53
CA ASP A 12 -5.76 -8.65 -20.57
C ASP A 12 -7.04 -8.10 -19.96
N LEU A 13 -7.66 -8.82 -19.03
CA LEU A 13 -8.84 -8.35 -18.30
C LEU A 13 -8.56 -7.05 -17.54
N PHE A 14 -7.47 -6.98 -16.80
CA PHE A 14 -7.09 -5.76 -16.08
C PHE A 14 -6.73 -4.62 -17.03
N ALA A 15 -6.11 -4.91 -18.17
CA ALA A 15 -5.79 -3.91 -19.19
C ALA A 15 -7.05 -3.34 -19.86
N GLU A 16 -8.00 -4.20 -20.25
CA GLU A 16 -9.30 -3.80 -20.81
C GLU A 16 -10.04 -2.86 -19.85
N ARG A 17 -10.05 -3.20 -18.57
CA ARG A 17 -10.66 -2.39 -17.51
C ARG A 17 -9.88 -1.12 -17.18
N GLN A 18 -8.64 -0.99 -17.65
CA GLN A 18 -7.67 0.04 -17.26
C GLN A 18 -7.37 0.06 -15.74
N VAL A 19 -7.37 -1.11 -15.12
CA VAL A 19 -7.01 -1.31 -13.72
C VAL A 19 -5.49 -1.20 -13.57
N PHE A 20 -5.05 -0.64 -12.44
CA PHE A 20 -3.65 -0.66 -12.03
C PHE A 20 -3.50 -1.44 -10.74
N LEU A 21 -2.29 -1.91 -10.51
CA LEU A 21 -1.90 -2.57 -9.27
C LEU A 21 -1.21 -1.55 -8.36
N TYR A 22 -1.36 -1.72 -7.06
CA TYR A 22 -0.89 -0.77 -6.06
C TYR A 22 -0.06 -1.46 -4.98
N HIS A 23 1.11 -0.92 -4.69
CA HIS A 23 1.95 -1.37 -3.59
C HIS A 23 2.43 -0.16 -2.79
N ALA A 24 2.08 -0.09 -1.51
CA ALA A 24 2.55 0.95 -0.62
C ALA A 24 3.64 0.43 0.30
N CYS A 25 4.60 1.28 0.61
CA CYS A 25 5.76 0.95 1.42
C CYS A 25 6.25 2.18 2.20
N GLN A 26 7.09 1.94 3.19
CA GLN A 26 7.77 3.00 3.93
C GLN A 26 9.00 3.53 3.17
N LEU A 27 9.55 4.66 3.60
CA LEU A 27 10.71 5.27 2.94
C LEU A 27 11.94 4.35 2.96
N ILE A 28 12.18 3.63 4.08
CA ILE A 28 13.29 2.68 4.20
C ILE A 28 13.13 1.50 3.23
N ASP A 29 11.89 1.02 3.05
CA ASP A 29 11.55 -0.06 2.14
C ASP A 29 11.80 0.39 0.70
N PHE A 30 11.29 1.57 0.33
CA PHE A 30 11.49 2.18 -0.98
C PHE A 30 12.97 2.23 -1.39
N GLN A 31 13.86 2.60 -0.46
CA GLN A 31 15.30 2.59 -0.69
C GLN A 31 15.83 1.18 -1.00
N SER A 32 15.42 0.18 -0.22
CA SER A 32 15.82 -1.21 -0.45
C SER A 32 15.25 -1.80 -1.73
N TYR A 33 14.02 -1.41 -2.09
CA TYR A 33 13.33 -1.87 -3.29
C TYR A 33 14.05 -1.39 -4.55
N LEU A 34 14.40 -0.10 -4.60
CA LEU A 34 15.14 0.44 -5.75
C LEU A 34 16.53 -0.20 -5.91
N ARG A 35 17.22 -0.53 -4.81
CA ARG A 35 18.50 -1.28 -4.86
C ARG A 35 18.37 -2.69 -5.44
N LEU A 36 17.19 -3.30 -5.28
CA LEU A 36 16.87 -4.61 -5.84
C LEU A 36 16.25 -4.52 -7.24
N GLY A 37 16.05 -3.31 -7.76
CA GLY A 37 15.47 -3.10 -9.10
C GLY A 37 13.96 -3.33 -9.19
N GLY A 38 13.23 -3.34 -8.07
CA GLY A 38 11.78 -3.58 -8.08
C GLY A 38 11.17 -3.77 -6.69
N ILE A 39 9.95 -4.31 -6.66
CA ILE A 39 9.22 -4.59 -5.41
C ILE A 39 9.50 -6.04 -5.00
N PRO A 40 10.27 -6.27 -3.92
CA PRO A 40 10.71 -7.61 -3.53
C PRO A 40 9.71 -8.32 -2.61
N SER A 41 9.88 -9.63 -2.46
CA SER A 41 9.34 -10.37 -1.32
C SER A 41 10.06 -9.94 -0.03
N GLN A 42 9.41 -10.13 1.12
CA GLN A 42 10.09 -9.87 2.39
C GLN A 42 11.23 -10.86 2.65
N ALA A 43 11.09 -12.11 2.20
CA ALA A 43 12.15 -13.12 2.25
C ALA A 43 13.44 -12.67 1.56
N LEU A 44 13.33 -11.98 0.42
CA LEU A 44 14.49 -11.48 -0.30
C LEU A 44 15.18 -10.34 0.45
N LEU A 45 14.42 -9.41 1.03
CA LEU A 45 14.98 -8.31 1.85
C LEU A 45 15.80 -8.88 3.01
N GLU A 46 15.23 -9.87 3.72
CA GLU A 46 15.89 -10.57 4.82
C GLU A 46 17.16 -11.28 4.35
N THR A 47 17.08 -12.06 3.27
CA THR A 47 18.22 -12.81 2.70
C THR A 47 19.36 -11.87 2.25
N ARG A 48 19.01 -10.72 1.66
CA ARG A 48 19.97 -9.71 1.21
C ARG A 48 20.42 -8.76 2.34
N LYS A 49 19.91 -8.94 3.56
CA LYS A 49 20.18 -8.09 4.73
C LYS A 49 19.94 -6.61 4.44
N LEU A 50 18.93 -6.33 3.62
CA LEU A 50 18.52 -4.96 3.33
C LEU A 50 17.55 -4.49 4.40
N PRO A 51 17.61 -3.21 4.80
CA PRO A 51 16.70 -2.70 5.81
C PRO A 51 15.28 -2.62 5.27
N PHE A 52 14.30 -3.00 6.09
CA PHE A 52 12.88 -2.87 5.81
C PHE A 52 12.11 -2.67 7.11
N THR A 53 10.87 -2.21 7.00
CA THR A 53 9.98 -1.96 8.13
C THR A 53 9.39 -3.27 8.62
N PRO A 54 9.64 -3.68 9.88
CA PRO A 54 8.99 -4.86 10.43
C PRO A 54 7.49 -4.63 10.57
N PHE A 55 6.68 -5.61 10.18
CA PHE A 55 5.25 -5.60 10.43
C PHE A 55 4.87 -6.63 11.50
N GLU A 56 3.76 -6.36 12.19
CA GLU A 56 3.28 -7.28 13.24
C GLU A 56 2.79 -8.62 12.67
N THR A 57 2.51 -8.66 11.36
CA THR A 57 2.07 -9.86 10.65
C THR A 57 3.22 -10.72 10.14
N ASP A 58 4.48 -10.29 10.26
CA ASP A 58 5.63 -10.97 9.66
C ASP A 58 5.77 -12.44 10.12
N THR A 59 5.46 -12.73 11.38
CA THR A 59 5.43 -14.11 11.90
C THR A 59 4.31 -14.92 11.24
N ILE A 60 3.13 -14.33 11.12
CA ILE A 60 1.95 -14.97 10.52
C ILE A 60 2.18 -15.20 9.02
N ASP A 61 2.81 -14.26 8.32
CA ASP A 61 3.13 -14.37 6.89
C ASP A 61 4.11 -15.53 6.61
N ARG A 62 5.02 -15.82 7.55
CA ARG A 62 5.87 -17.02 7.51
C ARG A 62 5.06 -18.28 7.77
N GLU A 63 4.23 -18.31 8.80
CA GLU A 63 3.36 -19.45 9.13
C GLU A 63 2.40 -19.80 7.99
N ASN A 64 1.90 -18.79 7.28
CA ASN A 64 0.98 -18.93 6.15
C ASN A 64 1.70 -19.22 4.81
N ASN A 65 3.03 -19.38 4.80
CA ASN A 65 3.85 -19.64 3.62
C ASN A 65 3.73 -18.58 2.51
N VAL A 66 3.61 -17.32 2.90
CA VAL A 66 3.54 -16.18 1.97
C VAL A 66 4.72 -15.21 2.07
N TRP A 67 5.67 -15.47 2.97
CA TRP A 67 6.86 -14.63 3.20
C TRP A 67 7.71 -14.39 1.94
N ASN A 68 7.74 -15.36 1.03
CA ASN A 68 8.45 -15.30 -0.26
C ASN A 68 7.57 -14.85 -1.43
N LYS A 69 6.43 -14.21 -1.17
CA LYS A 69 5.54 -13.68 -2.22
C LYS A 69 5.67 -12.17 -2.34
N VAL A 70 5.44 -11.67 -3.55
CA VAL A 70 5.31 -10.24 -3.80
C VAL A 70 3.83 -9.88 -3.77
N PHE A 71 3.49 -8.85 -2.99
CA PHE A 71 2.12 -8.40 -2.78
C PHE A 71 1.80 -7.13 -3.55
N VAL A 72 0.60 -7.07 -4.13
CA VAL A 72 0.02 -5.85 -4.72
C VAL A 72 -1.49 -5.84 -4.46
N ASN A 73 -2.12 -4.68 -4.59
CA ASN A 73 -3.54 -4.49 -4.33
C ASN A 73 -4.26 -3.94 -5.57
N LEU A 74 -5.56 -4.15 -5.65
CA LEU A 74 -6.41 -3.51 -6.68
C LEU A 74 -6.85 -2.09 -6.30
N SER A 75 -6.50 -1.61 -5.11
CA SER A 75 -6.91 -0.31 -4.61
C SER A 75 -5.76 0.44 -3.92
N ASP A 76 -5.74 1.76 -4.10
CA ASP A 76 -4.88 2.67 -3.38
C ASP A 76 -5.53 3.08 -2.05
N PHE A 77 -5.17 2.39 -0.97
CA PHE A 77 -5.76 2.62 0.35
C PHE A 77 -5.52 4.04 0.87
N GLY A 78 -4.34 4.62 0.61
CA GLY A 78 -4.02 6.01 0.99
C GLY A 78 -4.88 7.04 0.25
N GLY A 79 -5.33 6.69 -0.95
CA GLY A 79 -6.25 7.51 -1.74
C GLY A 79 -7.60 7.75 -1.05
N PHE A 80 -8.11 6.81 -0.24
CA PHE A 80 -9.37 7.01 0.49
C PHE A 80 -9.23 8.13 1.54
N PHE A 81 -8.17 8.08 2.35
CA PHE A 81 -7.88 9.13 3.33
C PHE A 81 -7.67 10.49 2.68
N ALA A 82 -6.86 10.55 1.62
CA ALA A 82 -6.56 11.80 0.93
C ALA A 82 -7.77 12.45 0.25
N ARG A 83 -8.80 11.67 -0.10
CA ARG A 83 -10.09 12.16 -0.63
C ARG A 83 -11.11 12.52 0.45
N GLY A 84 -10.73 12.46 1.74
CA GLY A 84 -11.56 12.88 2.86
C GLY A 84 -12.37 11.77 3.52
N ALA A 85 -12.17 10.49 3.15
CA ALA A 85 -12.87 9.38 3.81
C ALA A 85 -12.52 9.32 5.31
N LYS A 86 -13.48 8.83 6.10
CA LYS A 86 -13.30 8.56 7.54
C LYS A 86 -12.49 7.28 7.75
N ASN A 87 -11.22 7.35 7.39
CA ASN A 87 -10.27 6.24 7.50
C ASN A 87 -8.94 6.76 8.07
N VAL A 88 -8.02 5.84 8.34
CA VAL A 88 -6.61 6.15 8.62
C VAL A 88 -5.84 6.35 7.30
N PRO A 89 -4.70 7.07 7.30
CA PRO A 89 -3.77 7.03 6.18
C PRO A 89 -3.28 5.59 5.92
N ASN A 90 -2.64 5.35 4.77
CA ASN A 90 -2.23 4.00 4.39
C ASN A 90 -1.25 3.41 5.43
N PRO A 91 -1.61 2.34 6.15
CA PRO A 91 -0.73 1.78 7.17
C PRO A 91 0.57 1.24 6.60
N TYR A 92 0.54 0.73 5.35
CA TYR A 92 1.72 0.14 4.71
C TYR A 92 2.75 1.17 4.24
N GLY A 93 2.35 2.44 4.14
CA GLY A 93 3.29 3.54 4.09
C GLY A 93 2.95 4.66 3.12
N PRO A 94 3.74 5.74 3.19
CA PRO A 94 3.48 6.99 2.49
C PRO A 94 3.97 7.01 1.04
N VAL A 95 4.68 5.98 0.59
CA VAL A 95 5.19 5.86 -0.78
C VAL A 95 4.43 4.75 -1.50
N LEU A 96 3.75 5.08 -2.60
CA LEU A 96 2.87 4.18 -3.35
C LEU A 96 3.41 3.95 -4.76
N PHE A 97 3.77 2.72 -5.10
CA PHE A 97 3.94 2.29 -6.48
C PHE A 97 2.58 2.05 -7.14
N LYS A 98 2.33 2.72 -8.27
CA LYS A 98 1.24 2.38 -9.19
C LYS A 98 1.82 1.63 -10.39
N ILE A 99 1.41 0.39 -10.57
CA ILE A 99 2.09 -0.61 -11.40
C ILE A 99 1.12 -1.04 -12.52
N ARG A 100 1.65 -1.20 -13.73
CA ARG A 100 0.88 -1.73 -14.86
C ARG A 100 0.57 -3.22 -14.64
N PRO A 101 -0.64 -3.71 -14.98
CA PRO A 101 -0.99 -5.13 -14.83
C PRO A 101 -0.02 -6.10 -15.50
N SER A 102 0.62 -5.68 -16.60
CA SER A 102 1.66 -6.44 -17.31
C SER A 102 2.79 -6.95 -16.41
N ALA A 103 3.00 -6.34 -15.23
CA ALA A 103 3.98 -6.83 -14.26
C ALA A 103 3.72 -8.28 -13.84
N LEU A 104 2.45 -8.71 -13.81
CA LEU A 104 2.05 -10.07 -13.43
C LEU A 104 2.49 -11.12 -14.45
N LEU A 105 2.84 -10.73 -15.69
CA LEU A 105 3.38 -11.67 -16.69
C LEU A 105 4.74 -12.25 -16.29
N GLN A 106 5.43 -11.60 -15.34
CA GLN A 106 6.66 -12.16 -14.76
C GLN A 106 6.37 -13.31 -13.79
N ALA A 107 5.14 -13.44 -13.29
CA ALA A 107 4.82 -14.39 -12.24
C ALA A 107 4.66 -15.83 -12.79
N SER A 108 5.12 -16.82 -12.01
CA SER A 108 4.77 -18.23 -12.27
C SER A 108 3.35 -18.56 -11.81
N ASP A 109 2.86 -17.84 -10.80
CA ASP A 109 1.52 -17.98 -10.27
C ASP A 109 1.03 -16.67 -9.63
N VAL A 110 -0.29 -16.46 -9.69
CA VAL A 110 -1.00 -15.32 -9.11
C VAL A 110 -2.15 -15.84 -8.26
N ALA A 111 -2.21 -15.40 -7.01
CA ALA A 111 -3.33 -15.63 -6.12
C ALA A 111 -4.02 -14.30 -5.82
N ILE A 112 -5.31 -14.24 -6.09
CA ILE A 112 -6.17 -13.11 -5.71
C ILE A 112 -7.07 -13.64 -4.60
N CYS A 113 -6.94 -13.11 -3.40
CA CYS A 113 -7.64 -13.59 -2.22
C CYS A 113 -8.53 -12.48 -1.64
N LEU A 114 -9.66 -12.89 -1.06
CA LEU A 114 -10.59 -12.00 -0.36
C LEU A 114 -10.41 -12.04 1.17
N TRP A 115 -9.43 -12.78 1.66
CA TRP A 115 -9.08 -12.84 3.07
C TRP A 115 -7.61 -12.47 3.20
N SER A 116 -7.28 -11.63 4.19
CA SER A 116 -5.93 -11.08 4.32
C SER A 116 -4.90 -12.17 4.55
N ALA A 117 -3.79 -12.10 3.84
CA ALA A 117 -2.70 -13.07 3.97
C ALA A 117 -2.02 -13.04 5.36
N GLY A 118 -2.11 -11.89 6.06
CA GLY A 118 -1.64 -11.74 7.43
C GLY A 118 -2.63 -12.23 8.51
N ALA A 119 -3.73 -12.89 8.12
CA ALA A 119 -4.68 -13.46 9.07
C ALA A 119 -4.28 -14.89 9.49
N LYS A 120 -4.44 -15.20 10.77
CA LYS A 120 -4.14 -16.54 11.30
C LYS A 120 -5.00 -17.61 10.60
N GLY A 121 -4.32 -18.64 10.09
CA GLY A 121 -4.97 -19.78 9.41
C GLY A 121 -5.35 -19.51 7.96
N PHE A 122 -4.86 -18.42 7.36
CA PHE A 122 -4.99 -18.19 5.94
C PHE A 122 -4.22 -19.26 5.14
N ASN A 123 -4.83 -19.78 4.08
CA ASN A 123 -4.19 -20.68 3.15
C ASN A 123 -4.29 -20.10 1.74
N ARG A 124 -3.15 -19.70 1.18
CA ARG A 124 -3.09 -19.01 -0.12
C ARG A 124 -3.74 -19.79 -1.25
N GLU A 125 -3.57 -21.11 -1.30
CA GLU A 125 -4.09 -21.94 -2.39
C GLU A 125 -5.60 -22.12 -2.28
N HIS A 126 -6.09 -22.35 -1.07
CA HIS A 126 -7.51 -22.54 -0.80
C HIS A 126 -8.31 -21.24 -0.96
N GLU A 127 -7.75 -20.11 -0.55
CA GLU A 127 -8.44 -18.82 -0.56
C GLU A 127 -8.45 -18.14 -1.93
N ALA A 128 -7.52 -18.51 -2.81
CA ALA A 128 -7.38 -17.88 -4.12
C ALA A 128 -8.59 -18.12 -5.01
N LEU A 129 -9.03 -17.07 -5.71
CA LEU A 129 -9.95 -17.21 -6.84
C LEU A 129 -9.30 -18.10 -7.92
N ASN A 130 -10.11 -18.96 -8.54
CA ASN A 130 -9.66 -20.01 -9.45
C ASN A 130 -10.06 -19.77 -10.90
N ALA A 131 -11.05 -18.91 -11.16
CA ALA A 131 -11.51 -18.56 -12.50
C ALA A 131 -11.47 -17.05 -12.77
N LEU A 132 -11.28 -16.67 -14.03
CA LEU A 132 -11.36 -15.26 -14.45
C LEU A 132 -12.74 -14.64 -14.22
N GLU A 133 -13.81 -15.45 -14.32
CA GLU A 133 -15.17 -15.03 -14.00
C GLU A 133 -15.30 -14.60 -12.53
N GLU A 134 -14.63 -15.29 -11.60
CA GLU A 134 -14.58 -14.86 -10.20
C GLU A 134 -13.83 -13.54 -10.05
N VAL A 135 -12.77 -13.31 -10.84
CA VAL A 135 -12.03 -12.04 -10.83
C VAL A 135 -12.89 -10.90 -11.39
N GLU A 136 -13.66 -11.16 -12.44
CA GLU A 136 -14.61 -10.22 -13.02
C GLU A 136 -15.65 -9.78 -11.97
N ASN A 137 -16.10 -10.71 -11.13
CA ASN A 137 -17.06 -10.47 -10.05
C ASN A 137 -16.49 -9.62 -8.90
N LEU A 138 -15.19 -9.30 -8.89
CA LEU A 138 -14.63 -8.33 -7.94
C LEU A 138 -15.07 -6.90 -8.24
N PHE A 139 -15.46 -6.59 -9.47
CA PHE A 139 -15.77 -5.24 -9.92
C PHE A 139 -17.27 -4.95 -9.83
N SER A 140 -17.61 -3.71 -9.49
CA SER A 140 -19.00 -3.26 -9.35
C SER A 140 -19.70 -3.06 -10.70
N TYR A 141 -18.91 -2.92 -11.77
CA TYR A 141 -19.39 -2.69 -13.12
C TYR A 141 -18.69 -3.64 -14.12
N PRO A 142 -19.38 -4.08 -15.19
CA PRO A 142 -18.78 -4.87 -16.28
C PRO A 142 -17.58 -4.16 -16.94
N SER A 143 -16.69 -4.90 -17.61
CA SER A 143 -15.51 -4.31 -18.27
C SER A 143 -15.89 -3.31 -19.37
N ASN A 144 -16.96 -3.59 -20.11
CA ASN A 144 -17.41 -2.84 -21.29
C ASN A 144 -17.95 -1.43 -21.00
N VAL A 145 -18.20 -1.05 -19.73
CA VAL A 145 -18.67 0.32 -19.41
C VAL A 145 -17.54 1.35 -19.48
N GLY A 146 -16.28 0.90 -19.47
CA GLY A 146 -15.10 1.76 -19.52
C GLY A 146 -14.78 2.51 -18.22
N PRO A 147 -13.59 3.14 -18.14
CA PRO A 147 -13.13 3.84 -16.96
C PRO A 147 -13.82 5.20 -16.76
N PRO A 148 -13.96 5.69 -15.51
CA PRO A 148 -13.43 5.08 -14.29
C PRO A 148 -14.31 3.95 -13.72
N GLN A 149 -15.56 3.80 -14.17
CA GLN A 149 -16.54 2.89 -13.59
C GLN A 149 -16.10 1.41 -13.65
N SER A 150 -15.50 0.98 -14.76
CA SER A 150 -14.94 -0.37 -14.93
C SER A 150 -13.84 -0.74 -13.93
N THR A 151 -13.26 0.24 -13.23
CA THR A 151 -12.17 0.00 -12.26
C THR A 151 -12.66 -0.14 -10.83
N TYR A 152 -13.94 0.09 -10.55
CA TYR A 152 -14.45 0.15 -9.19
C TYR A 152 -14.58 -1.25 -8.59
N VAL A 153 -13.68 -1.58 -7.68
CA VAL A 153 -13.71 -2.81 -6.88
C VAL A 153 -14.85 -2.72 -5.86
N LYS A 154 -15.61 -3.80 -5.71
CA LYS A 154 -16.69 -3.94 -4.73
C LYS A 154 -16.16 -3.74 -3.31
N TYR A 155 -16.98 -3.11 -2.46
CA TYR A 155 -16.69 -3.00 -1.03
C TYR A 155 -17.00 -4.31 -0.30
N ARG A 156 -16.54 -4.42 0.96
CA ARG A 156 -16.69 -5.61 1.81
C ARG A 156 -18.08 -6.23 1.79
N GLU A 157 -19.13 -5.45 2.00
CA GLU A 157 -20.51 -5.97 2.06
C GLU A 157 -20.93 -6.61 0.73
N GLN A 158 -20.56 -5.99 -0.38
CA GLN A 158 -20.83 -6.51 -1.72
C GLN A 158 -20.01 -7.78 -1.98
N LEU A 159 -18.74 -7.83 -1.56
CA LEU A 159 -17.89 -9.02 -1.70
C LEU A 159 -18.39 -10.19 -0.86
N ILE A 160 -18.84 -9.96 0.38
CA ILE A 160 -19.44 -11.00 1.23
C ILE A 160 -20.67 -11.58 0.53
N LYS A 161 -21.55 -10.71 0.00
CA LYS A 161 -22.76 -11.13 -0.70
C LYS A 161 -22.45 -11.90 -1.98
N GLU A 162 -21.51 -11.41 -2.79
CA GLU A 162 -21.15 -11.98 -4.08
C GLU A 162 -20.52 -13.38 -3.94
N PHE A 163 -19.58 -13.54 -3.01
CA PHE A 163 -18.79 -14.77 -2.87
C PHE A 163 -19.30 -15.71 -1.78
N GLY A 164 -20.28 -15.29 -0.97
CA GLY A 164 -20.77 -16.06 0.17
C GLY A 164 -19.71 -16.30 1.26
N ARG A 165 -18.66 -15.47 1.31
CA ARG A 165 -17.53 -15.61 2.24
C ARG A 165 -17.60 -14.54 3.34
N PRO A 166 -17.95 -14.86 4.61
CA PRO A 166 -18.11 -13.86 5.68
C PRO A 166 -16.83 -13.06 6.00
N LYS A 167 -15.67 -13.64 5.69
CA LYS A 167 -14.35 -13.02 5.87
C LYS A 167 -13.89 -12.21 4.66
N ALA A 168 -14.71 -12.08 3.60
CA ALA A 168 -14.33 -11.31 2.42
C ALA A 168 -14.01 -9.85 2.77
N GLN A 169 -12.93 -9.33 2.20
CA GLN A 169 -12.37 -7.99 2.36
C GLN A 169 -11.79 -7.52 1.02
N ALA A 170 -11.16 -6.34 1.01
CA ALA A 170 -10.50 -5.80 -0.18
C ALA A 170 -9.55 -6.86 -0.79
N PRO A 171 -9.59 -7.09 -2.12
CA PRO A 171 -8.77 -8.12 -2.74
C PRO A 171 -7.27 -7.85 -2.59
N GLU A 172 -6.56 -8.84 -2.06
CA GLU A 172 -5.10 -8.87 -1.99
C GLU A 172 -4.57 -9.79 -3.08
N ILE A 173 -3.56 -9.33 -3.81
CA ILE A 173 -2.89 -10.11 -4.86
C ILE A 173 -1.50 -10.47 -4.35
N SER A 174 -1.18 -11.75 -4.36
CA SER A 174 0.17 -12.25 -4.09
C SER A 174 0.65 -13.09 -5.25
N CYS A 175 1.92 -12.97 -5.62
CA CYS A 175 2.50 -13.69 -6.74
C CYS A 175 3.88 -14.23 -6.42
N THR A 176 4.24 -15.33 -7.07
CA THR A 176 5.61 -15.83 -7.12
C THR A 176 6.24 -15.31 -8.41
N VAL A 177 7.37 -14.62 -8.30
CA VAL A 177 8.08 -14.03 -9.45
C VAL A 177 9.54 -14.48 -9.41
N PRO A 178 10.23 -14.54 -10.56
CA PRO A 178 11.66 -14.79 -10.63
C PRO A 178 12.43 -13.84 -9.70
N ASP A 179 13.45 -14.39 -9.03
CA ASP A 179 14.31 -13.68 -8.10
C ASP A 179 13.58 -12.97 -6.94
N ASP A 180 12.31 -13.30 -6.69
CA ASP A 180 11.47 -12.68 -5.66
C ASP A 180 11.29 -11.16 -5.84
N VAL A 181 11.42 -10.62 -7.06
CA VAL A 181 11.26 -9.18 -7.36
C VAL A 181 10.30 -8.93 -8.51
N LEU A 182 9.30 -8.08 -8.29
CA LEU A 182 8.49 -7.51 -9.36
C LEU A 182 9.20 -6.28 -9.96
N SER A 183 9.65 -6.39 -11.21
CA SER A 183 10.50 -5.38 -11.86
C SER A 183 9.95 -3.94 -11.82
N ILE A 184 10.84 -2.99 -11.53
CA ILE A 184 10.55 -1.55 -11.53
C ILE A 184 10.11 -1.02 -12.90
N GLN A 185 10.42 -1.71 -13.99
CA GLN A 185 10.08 -1.28 -15.36
C GLN A 185 8.56 -1.21 -15.59
N HIS A 186 7.78 -1.93 -14.79
CA HIS A 186 6.32 -1.89 -14.89
C HIS A 186 5.67 -0.80 -14.03
N VAL A 187 6.46 -0.04 -13.26
CA VAL A 187 5.95 1.09 -12.48
C VAL A 187 5.56 2.21 -13.43
N ASN A 188 4.28 2.60 -13.36
CA ASN A 188 3.76 3.73 -14.12
C ASN A 188 4.15 5.06 -13.47
N PHE A 189 3.91 5.18 -12.16
CA PHE A 189 4.41 6.28 -11.34
C PHE A 189 4.48 5.87 -9.86
N VAL A 190 5.22 6.66 -9.07
CA VAL A 190 5.25 6.60 -7.61
C VAL A 190 4.51 7.81 -7.02
N GLY A 191 3.48 7.55 -6.22
CA GLY A 191 2.76 8.55 -5.44
C GLY A 191 3.39 8.72 -4.06
N VAL A 192 3.45 9.95 -3.55
CA VAL A 192 4.08 10.27 -2.26
C VAL A 192 3.14 11.11 -1.41
N ASP A 193 2.88 10.68 -0.19
CA ASP A 193 2.08 11.46 0.78
C ASP A 193 2.82 12.77 1.17
N PRO A 194 2.10 13.87 1.43
CA PRO A 194 2.65 15.23 1.48
C PRO A 194 3.30 15.59 2.84
N TYR A 195 4.05 14.65 3.43
CA TYR A 195 4.75 14.90 4.69
C TYR A 195 5.88 15.91 4.52
N ILE A 196 6.01 16.81 5.51
CA ILE A 196 7.08 17.78 5.65
C ILE A 196 7.65 17.62 7.06
N ILE A 197 8.89 17.14 7.14
CA ILE A 197 9.60 16.91 8.41
C ILE A 197 10.89 17.72 8.36
N ASN A 198 11.17 18.50 9.41
CA ASN A 198 12.35 19.38 9.48
C ASN A 198 12.51 20.27 8.22
N ASN A 199 11.41 20.89 7.76
CA ASN A 199 11.34 21.73 6.57
C ASN A 199 11.71 21.05 5.23
N ARG A 200 11.68 19.71 5.18
CA ARG A 200 11.97 18.93 3.98
C ARG A 200 10.79 18.03 3.63
N LYS A 201 10.40 18.00 2.34
CA LYS A 201 9.29 17.17 1.89
C LYS A 201 9.73 15.73 1.76
N LEU A 202 8.85 14.78 2.08
CA LEU A 202 9.06 13.36 1.76
C LEU A 202 9.29 13.16 0.25
N LEU A 203 8.63 13.97 -0.59
CA LEU A 203 8.85 13.97 -2.04
C LEU A 203 10.33 14.19 -2.42
N ASP A 204 11.05 15.07 -1.71
CA ASP A 204 12.45 15.37 -2.00
C ASP A 204 13.34 14.16 -1.68
N TRP A 205 13.08 13.49 -0.56
CA TRP A 205 13.74 12.25 -0.18
C TRP A 205 13.53 11.13 -1.20
N VAL A 206 12.29 10.92 -1.64
CA VAL A 206 11.95 9.89 -2.64
C VAL A 206 12.62 10.21 -3.97
N ASN A 207 12.68 11.49 -4.38
CA ASN A 207 13.38 11.92 -5.59
C ASN A 207 14.89 11.66 -5.52
N GLU A 208 15.55 11.99 -4.41
CA GLU A 208 16.98 11.75 -4.24
C GLU A 208 17.32 10.26 -4.28
N ILE A 209 16.52 9.42 -3.61
CA ILE A 209 16.69 7.96 -3.66
C ILE A 209 16.51 7.48 -5.11
N LYS A 210 15.47 7.93 -5.81
CA LYS A 210 15.27 7.58 -7.23
C LYS A 210 16.46 7.99 -8.10
N GLN A 211 17.00 9.19 -7.90
CA GLN A 211 18.15 9.69 -8.67
C GLN A 211 19.40 8.85 -8.41
N ARG A 212 19.70 8.55 -7.14
CA ARG A 212 20.85 7.73 -6.75
C ARG A 212 20.79 6.34 -7.37
N GLU A 213 19.62 5.71 -7.37
CA GLU A 213 19.43 4.37 -7.94
C GLU A 213 19.11 4.39 -9.46
N SER A 214 19.19 5.56 -10.11
CA SER A 214 18.95 5.75 -11.55
C SER A 214 17.61 5.24 -12.09
N ALA A 215 16.58 5.16 -11.24
CA ALA A 215 15.30 4.56 -11.61
C ALA A 215 14.44 5.48 -12.50
N GLN A 216 13.76 4.89 -13.48
CA GLN A 216 13.04 5.58 -14.56
C GLN A 216 11.52 5.44 -14.41
N PHE A 217 10.92 6.32 -13.61
CA PHE A 217 9.47 6.47 -13.48
C PHE A 217 9.12 7.90 -13.05
N LEU A 218 7.85 8.29 -13.17
CA LEU A 218 7.40 9.59 -12.65
C LEU A 218 7.16 9.49 -11.13
N ILE A 219 7.53 10.54 -10.39
CA ILE A 219 7.11 10.71 -8.99
C ILE A 219 6.10 11.85 -8.93
N ARG A 220 5.02 11.68 -8.15
CA ARG A 220 4.02 12.72 -7.92
C ARG A 220 3.65 12.76 -6.45
N GLU A 221 3.45 13.96 -5.94
CA GLU A 221 2.80 14.13 -4.64
C GLU A 221 1.33 13.71 -4.75
N ARG A 222 0.81 13.04 -3.72
CA ARG A 222 -0.60 12.65 -3.65
C ARG A 222 -1.47 13.90 -3.67
N SER A 223 -2.48 13.90 -4.53
CA SER A 223 -3.43 15.02 -4.65
C SER A 223 -4.59 14.87 -3.68
N HIS A 224 -5.03 16.01 -3.12
CA HIS A 224 -6.05 16.08 -2.07
C HIS A 224 -7.21 16.91 -2.58
N PHE A 225 -8.14 16.23 -3.24
CA PHE A 225 -9.35 16.84 -3.77
C PHE A 225 -10.55 15.98 -3.39
N PRO A 226 -11.67 16.59 -2.96
CA PRO A 226 -11.87 18.04 -2.81
C PRO A 226 -11.33 18.62 -1.47
N ASP A 227 -11.10 17.77 -0.47
CA ASP A 227 -10.77 18.21 0.89
C ASP A 227 -9.27 18.47 1.08
N ARG A 228 -8.87 19.74 0.90
CA ARG A 228 -7.48 20.17 1.13
C ARG A 228 -7.07 20.16 2.61
N SER A 229 -8.01 20.07 3.56
CA SER A 229 -7.68 20.05 4.99
C SER A 229 -6.84 18.83 5.36
N ARG A 230 -7.00 17.72 4.63
CA ARG A 230 -6.24 16.47 4.82
C ARG A 230 -4.74 16.63 4.65
N ASN A 231 -4.28 17.57 3.84
CA ASN A 231 -2.85 17.90 3.74
C ASN A 231 -2.25 18.25 5.11
N SER A 232 -2.98 19.04 5.90
CA SER A 232 -2.51 19.47 7.21
C SER A 232 -2.48 18.33 8.23
N PHE A 233 -3.27 17.27 8.02
CA PHE A 233 -3.35 16.16 8.98
C PHE A 233 -2.05 15.36 8.97
N TYR A 234 -1.46 15.12 7.81
CA TYR A 234 -0.21 14.36 7.68
C TYR A 234 0.89 14.91 8.58
N ASN A 235 1.15 16.22 8.53
CA ASN A 235 2.20 16.86 9.32
C ASN A 235 1.83 16.91 10.80
N GLN A 236 0.59 17.28 11.14
CA GLN A 236 0.15 17.32 12.54
C GLN A 236 0.21 15.93 13.21
N ILE A 237 -0.19 14.87 12.49
CA ILE A 237 -0.09 13.51 12.99
C ILE A 237 1.39 13.13 13.15
N ALA A 238 2.22 13.39 12.13
CA ALA A 238 3.65 13.09 12.19
C ALA A 238 4.34 13.80 13.37
N ASP A 239 4.01 15.05 13.64
CA ASP A 239 4.55 15.84 14.76
C ASP A 239 4.19 15.26 16.13
N ARG A 240 3.13 14.46 16.23
CA ARG A 240 2.70 13.79 17.47
C ARG A 240 3.20 12.36 17.59
N ILE A 241 3.65 11.76 16.49
CA ILE A 241 4.30 10.45 16.51
C ILE A 241 5.73 10.65 17.03
N GLY A 242 5.97 10.30 18.30
CA GLY A 242 7.28 10.30 18.95
C GLY A 242 7.73 8.89 19.29
N GLU A 243 8.47 8.74 20.40
CA GLU A 243 8.78 7.40 20.96
C GLU A 243 7.52 6.64 21.36
N LYS A 244 6.53 7.35 21.91
CA LYS A 244 5.20 6.81 22.18
C LYS A 244 4.27 7.18 21.02
N ILE A 245 3.51 6.19 20.57
CA ILE A 245 2.44 6.39 19.59
C ILE A 245 1.22 6.99 20.32
N PRO A 246 0.69 8.14 19.89
CA PRO A 246 -0.52 8.69 20.49
C PRO A 246 -1.71 7.78 20.19
N SER A 247 -2.70 7.73 21.08
CA SER A 247 -4.00 7.13 20.74
C SER A 247 -4.87 8.11 19.95
N LEU A 248 -5.91 7.63 19.25
CA LEU A 248 -6.86 8.55 18.63
C LEU A 248 -7.56 9.43 19.67
N HIS A 249 -7.86 8.88 20.85
CA HIS A 249 -8.43 9.65 21.96
C HIS A 249 -7.50 10.78 22.41
N THR A 250 -6.19 10.51 22.50
CA THR A 250 -5.19 11.55 22.81
C THR A 250 -5.17 12.63 21.73
N LEU A 251 -5.20 12.26 20.45
CA LEU A 251 -5.26 13.22 19.35
C LEU A 251 -6.53 14.07 19.37
N ALA A 252 -7.68 13.46 19.68
CA ALA A 252 -8.97 14.14 19.80
C ALA A 252 -8.99 15.21 20.91
N GLN A 253 -8.17 15.04 21.94
CA GLN A 253 -8.10 15.97 23.08
C GLN A 253 -6.93 16.97 23.00
N ASP A 254 -6.06 16.84 22.01
CA ASP A 254 -4.89 17.69 21.88
C ASP A 254 -5.26 19.08 21.33
N ASN A 255 -5.39 20.07 22.21
CA ASN A 255 -5.72 21.45 21.85
C ASN A 255 -4.68 22.13 20.95
N THR A 256 -3.48 21.55 20.78
CA THR A 256 -2.47 22.05 19.85
C THR A 256 -2.70 21.57 18.41
N CYS A 257 -3.52 20.54 18.21
CA CYS A 257 -3.99 20.11 16.90
C CYS A 257 -5.10 21.04 16.38
N SER A 258 -5.34 21.04 15.07
CA SER A 258 -6.47 21.73 14.48
C SER A 258 -7.79 21.09 14.91
N GLN A 259 -8.86 21.88 14.97
CA GLN A 259 -10.21 21.39 15.28
C GLN A 259 -10.62 20.23 14.35
N SER A 260 -10.38 20.37 13.05
CA SER A 260 -10.71 19.33 12.07
C SER A 260 -9.95 18.02 12.29
N LEU A 261 -8.69 18.08 12.76
CA LEU A 261 -7.94 16.87 13.08
C LEU A 261 -8.51 16.17 14.32
N ARG A 262 -8.88 16.94 15.35
CA ARG A 262 -9.52 16.39 16.56
C ARG A 262 -10.85 15.72 16.23
N GLU A 263 -11.71 16.39 15.48
CA GLU A 263 -13.00 15.86 15.01
C GLU A 263 -12.82 14.60 14.14
N TRP A 264 -11.81 14.58 13.27
CA TRP A 264 -11.50 13.38 12.51
C TRP A 264 -11.09 12.22 13.41
N ALA A 265 -10.23 12.45 14.40
CA ALA A 265 -9.79 11.41 15.32
C ALA A 265 -10.98 10.79 16.05
N GLU A 266 -11.92 11.62 16.54
CA GLU A 266 -13.18 11.16 17.14
C GLU A 266 -14.01 10.28 16.21
N GLN A 267 -14.16 10.69 14.94
CA GLN A 267 -14.95 9.95 13.95
C GLN A 267 -14.40 8.56 13.64
N ILE A 268 -13.10 8.34 13.85
CA ILE A 268 -12.44 7.08 13.53
C ILE A 268 -11.97 6.29 14.75
N PHE A 269 -12.47 6.56 15.97
CA PHE A 269 -12.11 5.81 17.19
C PHE A 269 -12.24 4.29 17.04
N HIS A 270 -13.21 3.82 16.26
CA HIS A 270 -13.39 2.40 15.97
C HIS A 270 -12.23 1.78 15.14
N LEU A 271 -11.29 2.59 14.65
CA LEU A 271 -10.10 2.22 13.88
C LEU A 271 -8.79 2.40 14.69
N GLU A 272 -8.85 2.45 16.02
CA GLU A 272 -7.68 2.65 16.90
C GLU A 272 -6.53 1.66 16.60
N TRP A 273 -6.87 0.40 16.35
CA TRP A 273 -5.87 -0.62 16.01
C TRP A 273 -5.18 -0.32 14.67
N GLN A 274 -5.95 0.01 13.63
CA GLN A 274 -5.41 0.39 12.32
C GLN A 274 -4.56 1.66 12.42
N PHE A 275 -4.98 2.64 13.23
CA PHE A 275 -4.23 3.86 13.46
C PHE A 275 -2.89 3.58 14.16
N THR A 276 -2.90 2.73 15.19
CA THR A 276 -1.70 2.32 15.92
C THR A 276 -0.69 1.67 14.99
N ARG A 277 -1.14 0.76 14.11
CA ARG A 277 -0.28 0.13 13.08
C ARG A 277 0.32 1.17 12.15
N TYR A 278 -0.53 2.01 11.55
CA TYR A 278 -0.10 3.09 10.67
C TYR A 278 0.97 3.97 11.33
N ALA A 279 0.71 4.45 12.55
CA ALA A 279 1.61 5.37 13.25
C ALA A 279 2.94 4.68 13.63
N THR A 280 2.89 3.40 14.02
CA THR A 280 4.07 2.60 14.32
C THR A 280 4.94 2.41 13.08
N TYR A 281 4.36 1.96 11.97
CA TYR A 281 5.11 1.70 10.74
C TYR A 281 5.63 3.00 10.12
N LEU A 282 4.84 4.08 10.17
CA LEU A 282 5.30 5.40 9.73
C LEU A 282 6.49 5.89 10.56
N ARG A 283 6.44 5.73 11.90
CA ARG A 283 7.55 6.09 12.79
C ARG A 283 8.82 5.36 12.39
N ASP A 284 8.73 4.04 12.30
CA ASP A 284 9.89 3.16 12.20
C ASP A 284 10.48 3.11 10.80
N GLY A 285 9.61 3.10 9.77
CA GLY A 285 10.04 3.01 8.37
C GLY A 285 10.27 4.34 7.67
N THR A 286 9.76 5.46 8.21
CA THR A 286 9.84 6.77 7.55
C THR A 286 10.34 7.89 8.46
N LEU A 287 9.65 8.19 9.56
CA LEU A 287 9.94 9.41 10.34
C LEU A 287 11.30 9.37 11.03
N LYS A 288 11.73 8.22 11.58
CA LYS A 288 13.07 8.07 12.18
C LYS A 288 14.17 8.42 11.18
N LEU A 289 14.05 7.97 9.93
CA LEU A 289 15.00 8.29 8.87
C LEU A 289 14.97 9.79 8.53
N MET A 290 13.79 10.36 8.35
CA MET A 290 13.64 11.78 8.02
C MET A 290 14.12 12.73 9.13
N ARG A 291 14.04 12.30 10.40
CA ARG A 291 14.44 13.10 11.57
C ARG A 291 15.94 13.04 11.89
N THR A 292 16.60 11.92 11.60
CA THR A 292 18.00 11.68 11.98
C THR A 292 19.01 12.26 11.01
N VAL A 293 18.69 12.33 9.71
CA VAL A 293 19.60 12.92 8.72
C VAL A 293 19.48 14.44 8.78
N SER A 294 20.40 15.05 9.51
CA SER A 294 20.62 16.49 9.45
C SER A 294 20.99 16.89 8.02
N MET A 295 20.48 18.04 7.57
CA MET A 295 20.85 18.64 6.28
C MET A 295 22.38 18.60 6.12
N PRO A 296 22.94 18.05 5.02
CA PRO A 296 24.28 18.47 4.65
C PRO A 296 24.21 19.98 4.47
N SER A 297 25.02 20.73 5.23
CA SER A 297 25.21 22.15 5.03
C SER A 297 25.52 22.37 3.56
N LYS A 298 24.69 23.13 2.85
CA LYS A 298 24.94 23.51 1.46
C LYS A 298 26.35 24.13 1.39
N TYR A 299 27.20 23.54 0.57
CA TYR A 299 28.35 24.23 -0.01
C TYR A 299 27.85 25.24 -1.04
#